data_AF-A0ABD0B2M4-F1
#
_entry.id   AF-A0ABD0B2M4-F1
#
_cell.length_a   1.000
_cell.length_b   1.000
_cell.length_c   1.000
_cell.angle_alpha   90.00
_cell.angle_beta   90.00
_cell.angle_gamma   90.00
#
_symmetry.space_group_name_H-M   'P 1'
#
loop_
_entity.id
_entity.type
_entity.pdbx_description
1 polymer ?
#
loop_
_entity_poly.entity_id
_entity_poly.type
_entity_poly.pdbx_seq_one_letter_code
_entity_poly.pdbx_strand_id
1 'polypeptide(L)'
;MYILELTFECYRDTSLGEAERAIVHYLDMLRYQGQILGREFPTSMHEGYFVSRVVCPEQDSLHPDNQSELVALAEQGLHQAGLLAPKLHLQGADLLSDSTDPCAEQGERPSWMLLYTSFLHSCSPLRCGDHFAPIPLYRLPAVANGDHKQIIKWQEDWEACDQLQMNGFIAGAAISPDGWRS
;
A
#
# COMPACT_ATOMS: atom_id res chain seq x y z
N MET A 1 -1.43 12.03 4.15
CA MET A 1 -2.05 10.88 3.44
C MET A 1 -3.57 10.98 3.51
N TYR A 2 -4.27 10.23 2.66
CA TYR A 2 -5.73 10.33 2.51
C TYR A 2 -6.38 8.95 2.53
N ILE A 3 -7.56 8.86 3.13
CA ILE A 3 -8.37 7.64 3.18
C ILE A 3 -9.39 7.70 2.04
N LEU A 4 -9.41 6.66 1.21
CA LEU A 4 -10.37 6.51 0.12
C LEU A 4 -11.13 5.18 0.26
N GLU A 5 -12.37 5.18 -0.17
CA GLU A 5 -13.16 3.97 -0.41
C GLU A 5 -13.28 3.71 -1.91
N LEU A 6 -13.02 2.47 -2.30
CA LEU A 6 -13.14 1.96 -3.67
C LEU A 6 -14.36 1.04 -3.70
N THR A 7 -15.39 1.45 -4.43
CA THR A 7 -16.62 0.66 -4.58
C THR A 7 -16.64 -0.08 -5.91
N PHE A 8 -16.63 -1.42 -5.86
CA PHE A 8 -16.67 -2.31 -7.01
C PHE A 8 -18.09 -2.86 -7.19
N GLU A 9 -18.81 -2.36 -8.18
CA GLU A 9 -20.18 -2.78 -8.48
C GLU A 9 -20.20 -4.02 -9.38
N CYS A 10 -21.05 -4.99 -9.07
CA CYS A 10 -21.28 -6.16 -9.92
C CYS A 10 -22.28 -5.79 -11.03
N TYR A 11 -21.91 -5.99 -12.29
CA TYR A 11 -22.81 -5.78 -13.43
C TYR A 11 -23.33 -7.09 -14.05
N ARG A 12 -22.82 -8.23 -13.58
CA ARG A 12 -23.28 -9.58 -13.90
C ARG A 12 -23.03 -10.51 -12.72
N ASP A 13 -23.64 -11.69 -12.75
CA ASP A 13 -23.36 -12.72 -11.77
C ASP A 13 -21.87 -13.11 -11.81
N THR A 14 -21.24 -13.10 -10.65
CA THR A 14 -19.86 -13.53 -10.43
C THR A 14 -19.81 -14.41 -9.19
N SER A 15 -18.89 -15.36 -9.16
CA SER A 15 -18.60 -16.06 -7.92
C SER A 15 -17.83 -15.13 -6.97
N LEU A 16 -18.04 -15.33 -5.66
CA LEU A 16 -17.31 -14.58 -4.63
C LEU A 16 -15.79 -14.73 -4.80
N GLY A 17 -15.31 -15.94 -5.11
CA GLY A 17 -13.89 -16.20 -5.29
C GLY A 17 -13.28 -15.55 -6.55
N GLU A 18 -14.05 -15.37 -7.63
CA GLU A 18 -13.59 -14.61 -8.80
C GLU A 18 -13.50 -13.12 -8.51
N ALA A 19 -14.53 -12.57 -7.87
CA ALA A 19 -14.56 -11.16 -7.47
C ALA A 19 -13.41 -10.84 -6.51
N GLU A 20 -13.22 -11.65 -5.46
CA GLU A 20 -12.15 -11.49 -4.47
C GLU A 20 -10.77 -11.50 -5.13
N ARG A 21 -10.48 -12.50 -5.98
CA ARG A 21 -9.19 -12.57 -6.68
C ARG A 21 -8.94 -11.36 -7.56
N ALA A 22 -9.96 -10.88 -8.27
CA ALA A 22 -9.82 -9.72 -9.15
C ALA A 22 -9.60 -8.43 -8.36
N ILE A 23 -10.33 -8.22 -7.26
CA ILE A 23 -10.17 -7.06 -6.37
C ILE A 23 -8.77 -7.07 -5.74
N VAL A 24 -8.35 -8.21 -5.17
CA VAL A 24 -7.01 -8.34 -4.57
C VAL A 24 -5.91 -8.06 -5.60
N HIS A 25 -6.03 -8.61 -6.81
CA HIS A 25 -5.06 -8.38 -7.86
C HIS A 25 -4.98 -6.89 -8.27
N TYR A 26 -6.13 -6.22 -8.39
CA TYR A 26 -6.18 -4.79 -8.70
C TYR A 26 -5.55 -3.92 -7.60
N LEU A 27 -5.88 -4.20 -6.33
CA LEU A 27 -5.27 -3.51 -5.18
C LEU A 27 -3.76 -3.75 -5.12
N ASP A 28 -3.29 -4.97 -5.41
CA ASP A 28 -1.87 -5.29 -5.52
C ASP A 28 -1.18 -4.44 -6.60
N MET A 29 -1.79 -4.25 -7.77
CA MET A 29 -1.17 -3.44 -8.83
C MET A 29 -1.10 -1.95 -8.44
N LEU A 30 -2.18 -1.41 -7.85
CA LEU A 30 -2.16 -0.04 -7.30
C LEU A 30 -1.06 0.12 -6.25
N ARG A 31 -0.89 -0.90 -5.39
CA ARG A 31 0.12 -0.93 -4.35
C ARG A 31 1.52 -1.00 -4.96
N TYR A 32 1.78 -1.89 -5.91
CA TYR A 32 3.08 -2.02 -6.58
C TYR A 32 3.47 -0.78 -7.38
N GLN A 33 2.50 -0.01 -7.87
CA GLN A 33 2.77 1.30 -8.43
C GLN A 33 3.00 2.39 -7.36
N GLY A 34 2.58 2.14 -6.11
CA GLY A 34 2.71 3.05 -4.98
C GLY A 34 1.62 4.11 -4.90
N GLN A 35 0.47 3.87 -5.53
CA GLN A 35 -0.70 4.75 -5.44
C GLN A 35 -1.50 4.52 -4.15
N ILE A 36 -1.37 3.33 -3.55
CA ILE A 36 -1.92 3.01 -2.22
C ILE A 36 -0.82 2.48 -1.29
N LEU A 37 -1.03 2.68 0.01
CA LEU A 37 -0.11 2.39 1.09
C LEU A 37 -0.68 1.33 2.03
N GLY A 38 0.21 0.61 2.72
CA GLY A 38 -0.16 -0.46 3.63
C GLY A 38 -0.14 -1.84 2.97
N ARG A 39 -0.48 -2.87 3.75
CA ARG A 39 -0.45 -4.29 3.35
C ARG A 39 -1.83 -4.97 3.40
N GLU A 40 -2.75 -4.37 4.14
CA GLU A 40 -4.08 -4.90 4.39
C GLU A 40 -5.10 -3.86 3.96
N PHE A 41 -6.04 -4.28 3.14
CA PHE A 41 -7.10 -3.42 2.61
C PHE A 41 -8.44 -4.01 3.03
N PRO A 42 -9.01 -3.54 4.16
CA PRO A 42 -10.30 -4.01 4.62
C PRO A 42 -11.33 -3.92 3.49
N THR A 43 -11.91 -5.06 3.14
CA THR A 43 -12.86 -5.18 2.04
C THR A 43 -14.15 -5.82 2.54
N SER A 44 -15.26 -5.09 2.44
CA SER A 44 -16.59 -5.57 2.82
C SER A 44 -17.42 -5.95 1.61
N MET A 45 -18.21 -7.02 1.76
CA MET A 45 -19.21 -7.44 0.78
C MET A 45 -20.57 -6.87 1.15
N HIS A 46 -21.25 -6.31 0.16
CA HIS A 46 -22.61 -5.79 0.26
C HIS A 46 -23.50 -6.44 -0.81
N GLU A 47 -24.79 -6.11 -0.80
CA GLU A 47 -25.72 -6.61 -1.82
C GLU A 47 -25.38 -5.98 -3.19
N GLY A 48 -24.70 -6.76 -4.04
CA GLY A 48 -24.37 -6.37 -5.42
C GLY A 48 -23.09 -5.55 -5.60
N TYR A 49 -22.31 -5.32 -4.53
CA TYR A 49 -21.05 -4.58 -4.63
C TYR A 49 -20.07 -4.91 -3.49
N PHE A 50 -18.81 -4.54 -3.68
CA PHE A 50 -17.74 -4.64 -2.69
C PHE A 50 -17.16 -3.27 -2.40
N VAL A 51 -16.68 -3.05 -1.17
CA VAL A 51 -16.02 -1.78 -0.79
C VAL A 51 -14.68 -2.10 -0.14
N SER A 52 -13.61 -1.58 -0.73
CA SER A 52 -12.26 -1.64 -0.12
C SER A 52 -11.88 -0.27 0.41
N ARG A 53 -11.35 -0.22 1.64
CA ARG A 53 -10.76 1.00 2.20
C ARG A 53 -9.25 0.99 2.02
N VAL A 54 -8.71 2.07 1.48
CA VAL A 54 -7.28 2.23 1.20
C VAL A 54 -6.76 3.56 1.73
N VAL A 55 -5.45 3.62 1.94
CA VAL A 55 -4.73 4.86 2.23
C VAL A 55 -3.90 5.24 1.01
N CYS A 56 -4.03 6.47 0.55
CA CYS A 56 -3.26 7.03 -0.55
C CYS A 56 -2.23 8.04 -0.02
N PRO A 57 -1.05 8.15 -0.66
CA PRO A 57 -0.09 9.21 -0.33
C PRO A 57 -0.73 10.60 -0.42
N GLU A 58 -1.46 10.86 -1.52
CA GLU A 58 -2.04 12.15 -1.89
C GLU A 58 -3.51 11.98 -2.32
N GLN A 59 -4.24 13.09 -2.40
CA GLN A 59 -5.68 13.07 -2.66
C GLN A 59 -6.01 12.53 -4.07
N ASP A 60 -5.12 12.79 -5.02
CA ASP A 60 -5.21 12.47 -6.44
C ASP A 60 -4.32 11.28 -6.85
N SER A 61 -3.80 10.50 -5.89
CA SER A 61 -2.91 9.37 -6.20
C SER A 61 -3.53 8.35 -7.16
N LEU A 62 -4.85 8.18 -7.14
CA LEU A 62 -5.61 7.28 -8.01
C LEU A 62 -6.14 7.95 -9.30
N HIS A 63 -5.69 9.16 -9.64
CA HIS A 63 -6.06 9.81 -10.88
C HIS A 63 -5.62 8.96 -12.10
N PRO A 64 -6.42 8.86 -13.17
CA PRO A 64 -6.07 8.06 -14.36
C PRO A 64 -4.70 8.39 -14.96
N ASP A 65 -4.30 9.66 -14.94
CA ASP A 65 -2.98 10.10 -15.45
C ASP A 65 -1.79 9.50 -14.67
N ASN A 66 -2.04 9.03 -13.45
CA ASN A 66 -1.04 8.39 -12.61
C ASN A 66 -1.01 6.87 -12.80
N GLN A 67 -1.89 6.26 -13.60
CA GLN A 67 -2.00 4.81 -13.74
C GLN A 67 -0.95 4.23 -14.69
N SER A 68 -0.41 3.09 -14.30
CA SER A 68 0.48 2.27 -15.14
C SER A 68 -0.33 1.33 -16.04
N GLU A 69 0.33 0.80 -17.08
CA GLU A 69 -0.25 -0.24 -17.94
C GLU A 69 -0.67 -1.50 -17.15
N LEU A 70 0.04 -1.82 -16.05
CA LEU A 70 -0.28 -2.95 -15.17
C LEU A 70 -1.57 -2.73 -14.39
N VAL A 71 -1.81 -1.51 -13.90
CA VAL A 71 -3.08 -1.15 -13.25
C VAL A 71 -4.23 -1.18 -14.24
N ALA A 72 -4.02 -0.66 -15.45
CA ALA A 72 -5.03 -0.72 -16.52
C ALA A 72 -5.38 -2.17 -16.90
N LEU A 73 -4.39 -3.07 -16.97
CA LEU A 73 -4.63 -4.50 -17.20
C LEU A 73 -5.40 -5.16 -16.05
N ALA A 74 -5.08 -4.83 -14.80
CA ALA A 74 -5.80 -5.36 -13.66
C ALA A 74 -7.25 -4.85 -13.60
N GLU A 75 -7.51 -3.60 -14.03
CA GLU A 75 -8.86 -3.07 -14.19
C GLU A 75 -9.67 -3.88 -15.21
N GLN A 76 -9.06 -4.28 -16.34
CA GLN A 76 -9.71 -5.20 -17.28
C GLN A 76 -10.02 -6.56 -16.63
N GLY A 77 -9.16 -7.02 -15.73
CA GLY A 77 -9.39 -8.21 -14.91
C GLY A 77 -10.65 -8.11 -14.03
N LEU A 78 -10.95 -6.92 -13.49
CA LEU A 78 -12.21 -6.67 -12.77
C LEU A 78 -13.42 -6.91 -13.69
N HIS A 79 -13.38 -6.40 -14.92
CA HIS A 79 -14.47 -6.60 -15.88
C HIS A 79 -14.62 -8.07 -16.27
N GLN A 80 -13.52 -8.79 -16.43
CA GLN A 80 -13.56 -10.24 -16.66
C GLN A 80 -14.17 -11.00 -15.48
N ALA A 81 -14.06 -10.47 -14.25
CA ALA A 81 -14.74 -10.99 -13.07
C ALA A 81 -16.16 -10.42 -12.88
N GLY A 82 -16.73 -9.67 -13.83
CA GLY A 82 -18.08 -9.11 -13.73
C GLY A 82 -18.21 -7.89 -12.82
N LEU A 83 -17.09 -7.22 -12.51
CA LEU A 83 -17.02 -6.01 -11.71
C LEU A 83 -16.75 -4.79 -12.60
N LEU A 84 -17.39 -3.66 -12.28
CA LEU A 84 -17.05 -2.37 -12.86
C LEU A 84 -15.74 -1.82 -12.28
N ALA A 85 -15.16 -0.84 -12.96
CA ALA A 85 -14.05 -0.07 -12.42
C ALA A 85 -14.50 0.63 -11.12
N PRO A 86 -13.64 0.72 -10.10
CA PRO A 86 -14.06 1.17 -8.79
C PRO A 86 -14.46 2.64 -8.80
N LYS A 87 -15.58 2.96 -8.17
CA LYS A 87 -15.93 4.34 -7.84
C LYS A 87 -15.11 4.78 -6.63
N LEU A 88 -14.42 5.91 -6.77
CA LEU A 88 -13.57 6.46 -5.72
C LEU A 88 -14.37 7.42 -4.84
N HIS A 89 -14.30 7.24 -3.53
CA HIS A 89 -14.89 8.15 -2.56
C HIS A 89 -13.86 8.57 -1.51
N LEU A 90 -13.48 9.86 -1.54
CA LEU A 90 -12.56 10.43 -0.55
C LEU A 90 -13.26 10.60 0.79
N GLN A 91 -12.72 9.94 1.83
CA GLN A 91 -13.20 10.07 3.21
C GLN A 91 -12.57 11.27 3.92
N GLY A 92 -11.31 11.57 3.61
CA GLY A 92 -10.58 12.70 4.17
C GLY A 92 -9.10 12.41 4.39
N ALA A 93 -8.42 13.34 5.05
CA ALA A 93 -7.03 13.16 5.45
C ALA A 93 -6.93 12.15 6.61
N ASP A 94 -5.92 11.28 6.56
CA ASP A 94 -5.58 10.44 7.69
C ASP A 94 -4.80 11.26 8.72
N LEU A 95 -5.39 11.43 9.90
CA LEU A 95 -4.84 12.24 10.99
C LEU A 95 -3.60 11.61 11.64
N LEU A 96 -3.46 10.29 11.59
CA LEU A 96 -2.40 9.54 12.28
C LEU A 96 -1.29 9.07 11.33
N SER A 97 -1.39 9.43 10.06
CA SER A 97 -0.39 9.13 9.04
C SER A 97 0.65 10.23 8.89
N ASP A 98 1.80 9.87 8.33
CA ASP A 98 2.81 10.82 7.91
C ASP A 98 2.26 11.78 6.81
N SER A 99 2.81 12.99 6.76
CA SER A 99 2.66 13.89 5.61
C SER A 99 3.57 13.44 4.48
N THR A 100 3.17 13.63 3.22
CA THR A 100 4.04 13.42 2.05
C THR A 100 5.07 14.53 1.90
N ASP A 101 6.14 14.25 1.17
CA ASP A 101 7.19 15.24 0.89
C ASP A 101 6.66 16.46 0.11
N PRO A 102 6.95 17.70 0.57
CA PRO A 102 6.40 18.90 -0.05
C PRO A 102 7.13 19.35 -1.32
N CYS A 103 8.32 18.81 -1.64
CA CYS A 103 9.11 19.30 -2.78
C CYS A 103 8.30 19.23 -4.08
N ALA A 104 7.57 18.14 -4.29
CA ALA A 104 6.83 17.94 -5.52
C ALA A 104 5.64 18.91 -5.67
N GLU A 105 4.99 19.31 -4.57
CA GLU A 105 3.94 20.36 -4.58
C GLU A 105 4.52 21.74 -4.90
N GLN A 106 5.79 21.96 -4.51
CA GLN A 106 6.51 23.21 -4.74
C GLN A 106 7.19 23.29 -6.11
N GLY A 107 7.06 22.24 -6.94
CA GLY A 107 7.72 22.14 -8.24
C GLY A 107 9.23 21.89 -8.14
N GLU A 108 9.70 21.46 -6.97
CA GLU A 108 11.09 21.16 -6.67
C GLU A 108 11.36 19.65 -6.73
N ARG A 109 12.64 19.28 -6.75
CA ARG A 109 13.08 17.88 -6.62
C ARG A 109 13.99 17.76 -5.40
N PRO A 110 13.89 16.65 -4.65
CA PRO A 110 14.82 16.37 -3.55
C PRO A 110 16.27 16.42 -4.04
N SER A 111 17.17 16.98 -3.23
CA SER A 111 18.60 17.03 -3.54
C SER A 111 19.24 15.63 -3.54
N TRP A 112 18.71 14.73 -2.71
CA TRP A 112 19.00 13.30 -2.70
C TRP A 112 17.80 12.54 -2.11
N MET A 113 17.82 11.21 -2.24
CA MET A 113 16.75 10.34 -1.76
C MET A 113 17.35 9.16 -0.98
N LEU A 114 16.60 8.65 -0.01
CA LEU A 114 17.01 7.55 0.85
C LEU A 114 15.93 6.48 0.91
N LEU A 115 16.32 5.21 0.78
CA LEU A 115 15.44 4.09 1.16
C LEU A 115 15.50 3.91 2.68
N TYR A 116 14.38 4.14 3.35
CA TYR A 116 14.25 4.03 4.78
C TYR A 116 12.83 3.61 5.18
N THR A 117 12.73 2.56 5.99
CA THR A 117 11.51 2.14 6.67
C THR A 117 11.83 1.65 8.09
N SER A 118 10.79 1.53 8.91
CA SER A 118 10.81 0.80 10.18
C SER A 118 9.48 0.10 10.38
N PHE A 119 9.41 -0.87 11.28
CA PHE A 119 8.17 -1.63 11.52
C PHE A 119 6.98 -0.79 12.02
N LEU A 120 7.21 0.48 12.39
CA LEU A 120 6.18 1.42 12.86
C LEU A 120 5.57 2.27 11.74
N HIS A 121 6.28 2.46 10.64
CA HIS A 121 5.83 3.37 9.59
C HIS A 121 4.96 2.63 8.56
N SER A 122 3.83 3.24 8.19
CA SER A 122 2.97 2.74 7.11
C SER A 122 2.91 3.78 5.98
N CYS A 123 4.04 4.01 5.34
CA CYS A 123 4.21 5.03 4.30
C CYS A 123 5.09 4.53 3.16
N SER A 124 5.35 5.39 2.17
CA SER A 124 6.36 5.12 1.15
C SER A 124 7.74 4.94 1.80
N PRO A 125 8.53 3.93 1.38
CA PRO A 125 9.86 3.67 1.91
C PRO A 125 10.94 4.60 1.32
N LEU A 126 10.62 5.41 0.32
CA LEU A 126 11.56 6.39 -0.22
C LEU A 126 11.36 7.74 0.49
N ARG A 127 12.42 8.26 1.10
CA ARG A 127 12.42 9.54 1.84
C ARG A 127 13.17 10.61 1.06
N CYS A 128 12.68 11.83 1.15
CA CYS A 128 13.37 13.03 0.70
C CYS A 128 14.58 13.31 1.61
N GLY A 129 15.74 13.57 1.02
CA GLY A 129 16.96 13.87 1.75
C GLY A 129 16.92 15.21 2.51
N ASP A 130 16.08 16.14 2.05
CA ASP A 130 15.98 17.48 2.63
C ASP A 130 14.98 17.54 3.79
N HIS A 131 13.83 16.86 3.66
CA HIS A 131 12.74 16.89 4.65
C HIS A 131 12.56 15.61 5.46
N PHE A 132 13.21 14.51 5.05
CA PHE A 132 12.98 13.15 5.57
C PHE A 132 11.52 12.66 5.45
N ALA A 133 10.71 13.35 4.64
CA ALA A 133 9.33 13.03 4.37
C ALA A 133 9.21 11.93 3.29
N PRO A 134 8.17 11.08 3.32
CA PRO A 134 7.93 10.04 2.34
C PRO A 134 7.56 10.62 0.97
N ILE A 135 8.25 10.14 -0.07
CA ILE A 135 8.00 10.48 -1.48
C ILE A 135 7.04 9.43 -2.07
N PRO A 136 5.88 9.82 -2.62
CA PRO A 136 4.98 8.88 -3.29
C PRO A 136 5.66 8.17 -4.47
N LEU A 137 5.72 6.84 -4.45
CA LEU A 137 6.47 6.09 -5.48
C LEU A 137 5.87 6.25 -6.87
N TYR A 138 4.55 6.42 -7.00
CA TYR A 138 3.90 6.59 -8.29
C TYR A 138 4.34 7.86 -9.05
N ARG A 139 4.94 8.85 -8.36
CA ARG A 139 5.52 10.05 -8.97
C ARG A 139 6.90 9.81 -9.61
N LEU A 140 7.48 8.64 -9.39
CA LEU A 140 8.80 8.27 -9.87
C LEU A 140 8.69 7.34 -11.07
N PRO A 141 9.65 7.41 -12.01
CA PRO A 141 9.77 6.40 -13.06
C PRO A 141 9.88 5.01 -12.44
N ALA A 142 9.15 4.04 -13.02
CA ALA A 142 9.25 2.65 -12.61
C ALA A 142 10.70 2.14 -12.70
N VAL A 143 11.12 1.33 -11.71
CA VAL A 143 12.52 0.87 -11.63
C VAL A 143 12.77 -0.32 -12.56
N ALA A 144 11.96 -1.38 -12.43
CA ALA A 144 12.11 -2.62 -13.18
C ALA A 144 10.73 -3.25 -13.43
N ASN A 145 10.51 -3.81 -14.62
CA ASN A 145 9.25 -4.45 -15.03
C ASN A 145 7.98 -3.57 -14.99
N GLY A 146 8.13 -2.24 -14.94
CA GLY A 146 7.02 -1.30 -15.04
C GLY A 146 6.35 -0.93 -13.72
N ASP A 147 6.86 -1.40 -12.57
CA ASP A 147 6.35 -1.02 -11.25
C ASP A 147 7.47 -0.85 -10.19
N HIS A 148 7.08 -0.62 -8.94
CA HIS A 148 7.94 -0.47 -7.77
C HIS A 148 7.87 -1.69 -6.82
N LYS A 149 7.42 -2.85 -7.31
CA LYS A 149 7.23 -4.06 -6.50
C LYS A 149 8.49 -4.47 -5.74
N GLN A 150 9.67 -4.32 -6.34
CA GLN A 150 10.93 -4.67 -5.69
C GLN A 150 11.23 -3.78 -4.47
N ILE A 151 10.93 -2.48 -4.55
CA ILE A 151 11.10 -1.54 -3.43
C ILE A 151 10.14 -1.91 -2.30
N ILE A 152 8.90 -2.25 -2.64
CA ILE A 152 7.88 -2.62 -1.66
C ILE A 152 8.19 -3.96 -1.00
N LYS A 153 8.72 -4.93 -1.74
CA LYS A 153 9.20 -6.20 -1.17
C LYS A 153 10.39 -5.99 -0.25
N TRP A 154 11.34 -5.15 -0.65
CA TRP A 154 12.44 -4.75 0.23
C TRP A 154 11.92 -4.12 1.54
N GLN A 155 10.91 -3.25 1.46
CA GLN A 155 10.26 -2.65 2.63
C GLN A 155 9.65 -3.72 3.54
N GLU A 156 8.85 -4.65 2.99
CA GLU A 156 8.22 -5.74 3.75
C GLU A 156 9.25 -6.61 4.49
N ASP A 157 10.31 -7.01 3.79
CA ASP A 157 11.36 -7.87 4.33
C ASP A 157 12.15 -7.16 5.44
N TRP A 158 12.44 -5.87 5.25
CA TRP A 158 13.13 -5.06 6.24
C TRP A 158 12.28 -4.85 7.50
N GLU A 159 11.01 -4.49 7.34
CA GLU A 159 10.07 -4.30 8.45
C GLU A 159 9.87 -5.59 9.25
N ALA A 160 9.83 -6.76 8.59
CA ALA A 160 9.73 -8.04 9.27
C ALA A 160 10.98 -8.32 10.14
N CYS A 161 12.18 -8.08 9.60
CA CYS A 161 13.43 -8.22 10.36
C CYS A 161 13.49 -7.24 11.54
N ASP A 162 13.14 -5.97 11.31
CA ASP A 162 13.12 -4.92 12.33
C ASP A 162 12.13 -5.24 13.45
N GLN A 163 10.92 -5.69 13.11
CA GLN A 163 9.91 -6.13 14.08
C GLN A 163 10.41 -7.29 14.94
N LEU A 164 11.07 -8.29 14.35
CA LEU A 164 11.65 -9.41 15.09
C LEU A 164 12.75 -8.96 16.05
N GLN A 165 13.63 -8.05 15.62
CA GLN A 165 14.69 -7.50 16.45
C GLN A 165 14.12 -6.71 17.64
N MET A 166 13.15 -5.83 17.39
CA MET A 166 12.57 -4.94 18.40
C MET A 166 11.70 -5.70 19.42
N ASN A 167 10.99 -6.75 18.98
CA ASN A 167 10.19 -7.61 19.86
C ASN A 167 11.01 -8.71 20.57
N GLY A 168 12.31 -8.83 20.28
CA GLY A 168 13.20 -9.94 20.65
C GLY A 168 13.50 -10.15 22.14
N PHE A 169 12.70 -9.62 23.08
CA PHE A 169 12.89 -9.78 24.52
C PHE A 169 12.59 -11.21 25.07
N ILE A 170 12.11 -12.16 24.26
CA ILE A 170 11.58 -13.46 24.77
C ILE A 170 12.45 -14.69 24.47
N ALA A 171 13.62 -14.57 23.82
CA ALA A 171 14.50 -15.74 23.65
C ALA A 171 15.41 -16.01 24.87
N GLY A 172 15.73 -15.00 25.68
CA GLY A 172 16.63 -15.13 26.84
C GLY A 172 15.94 -15.35 28.19
N ALA A 173 14.67 -14.97 28.32
CA ALA A 173 13.96 -14.99 29.61
C ALA A 173 13.17 -16.27 29.88
N ALA A 174 12.97 -17.14 28.88
CA ALA A 174 12.25 -18.40 29.02
C ALA A 174 13.14 -19.58 29.46
N ILE A 175 14.44 -19.36 29.66
CA ILE A 175 15.37 -20.38 30.18
C ILE A 175 15.87 -19.92 31.54
N SER A 176 15.01 -20.02 32.56
CA SER A 176 15.50 -20.02 33.96
C SER A 176 16.03 -21.43 34.27
N PRO A 177 17.31 -21.60 34.69
CA PRO A 177 17.88 -22.92 34.96
C PRO A 177 17.40 -23.59 36.27
N ASP A 178 16.57 -22.95 37.08
CA ASP A 178 16.37 -23.38 38.48
C ASP A 178 15.25 -24.41 38.73
N GLY A 179 14.94 -25.25 37.74
CA GLY A 179 13.91 -26.29 37.83
C GLY A 179 14.35 -27.65 38.39
N TRP A 180 15.60 -27.82 38.85
CA TRP A 180 16.11 -29.10 39.36
C TRP A 180 16.97 -28.92 40.62
N ARG A 181 16.34 -28.71 41.77
CA ARG A 181 16.92 -29.02 43.08
C ARG A 181 15.88 -29.70 43.97
N SER A 182 15.91 -31.04 43.96
CA SER A 182 15.46 -31.91 45.05
C SER A 182 16.69 -32.38 45.83
#